data_AF-A0A7J2LZ84-F1
#
_entry.id   AF-A0A7J2LZ84-F1
#
_cell.length_a   1.000
_cell.length_b   1.000
_cell.length_c   1.000
_cell.angle_alpha   90.00
_cell.angle_beta   90.00
_cell.angle_gamma   90.00
#
_symmetry.space_group_name_H-M   'P 1'
#
loop_
_entity.id
_entity.type
_entity.pdbx_description
1 polymer ?
#
loop_
_entity_poly.entity_id
_entity_poly.type
_entity_poly.pdbx_seq_one_letter_code
_entity_poly.pdbx_strand_id
1 'polypeptide(L)'
;MGIRVGIDVGGTFTDLVAFNEGSGEVSLVKVPTTPRDPEVGVIDALSRFLRSTDPREVSLVSHATTLATNALLGQEGLELPLVALLTTEGFRDVLEIGRQRRPELYNLFFRRPRPLAPRRLRFGVRERIDYKGNVLIPLSKQNVEQAVTTALQRGAGAIAISFLHSYANPSHEKQAKEIAQKLASHLPVVASHEIDPEYREYERTSTTVVNAALIPVVSGYLKRLEGAFSSLRISAPRYVMQSSGGLASFEEAAKKPASLIESGPAAGIVASAWLGSLLGLERVIGFDMGGTTAKAGVVVNGRPEVTTEYEVGGSIHAGRIVKGSGYTVR
;
A
#
# COMPACT_ATOMS: atom_id res chain seq x y z
N MET A 1 21.27 -25.28 0.37
CA MET A 1 21.62 -24.16 1.28
C MET A 1 22.01 -23.00 0.39
N GLY A 2 21.42 -21.83 0.62
CA GLY A 2 21.69 -20.64 -0.17
C GLY A 2 21.78 -19.40 0.71
N ILE A 3 21.88 -18.25 0.06
CA ILE A 3 21.95 -16.95 0.72
C ILE A 3 20.59 -16.29 0.65
N ARG A 4 20.05 -15.93 1.81
CA ARG A 4 18.82 -15.13 1.92
C ARG A 4 19.20 -13.66 2.05
N VAL A 5 18.62 -12.81 1.21
CA VAL A 5 18.91 -11.37 1.20
C VAL A 5 17.66 -10.60 1.63
N GLY A 6 17.76 -9.85 2.72
CA GLY A 6 16.78 -8.86 3.16
C GLY A 6 17.23 -7.46 2.74
N ILE A 7 16.33 -6.64 2.21
CA ILE A 7 16.61 -5.28 1.77
C ILE A 7 15.53 -4.34 2.29
N ASP A 8 15.89 -3.34 3.09
CA ASP A 8 14.96 -2.28 3.52
C ASP A 8 15.37 -0.95 2.90
N VAL A 9 14.40 -0.28 2.28
CA VAL A 9 14.56 1.04 1.68
C VAL A 9 13.89 2.08 2.56
N GLY A 10 14.71 2.69 3.42
CA GLY A 10 14.33 3.83 4.25
C GLY A 10 14.36 5.15 3.47
N GLY A 11 14.16 6.26 4.20
CA GLY A 11 14.25 7.60 3.63
C GLY A 11 15.70 8.12 3.48
N THR A 12 16.65 7.58 4.25
CA THR A 12 18.04 8.05 4.29
C THR A 12 19.02 7.01 3.75
N PHE A 13 18.86 5.76 4.16
CA PHE A 13 19.72 4.66 3.78
C PHE A 13 18.90 3.48 3.28
N THR A 14 19.50 2.74 2.34
CA THR A 14 19.07 1.43 1.93
C THR A 14 19.99 0.42 2.61
N ASP A 15 19.39 -0.46 3.39
CA ASP A 15 20.06 -1.47 4.21
C ASP A 15 19.84 -2.85 3.60
N LEU A 16 20.93 -3.60 3.39
CA LEU A 16 20.92 -4.97 2.91
C LEU A 16 21.57 -5.88 3.94
N VAL A 17 20.89 -6.98 4.27
CA VAL A 17 21.37 -8.05 5.14
C VAL A 17 21.36 -9.34 4.34
N ALA A 18 22.51 -10.00 4.19
CA ALA A 18 22.61 -11.30 3.57
C ALA A 18 22.97 -12.34 4.64
N PHE A 19 22.19 -13.41 4.73
CA PHE A 19 22.44 -14.53 5.63
C PHE A 19 22.74 -15.79 4.82
N ASN A 20 23.95 -16.33 4.98
CA ASN A 20 24.36 -17.58 4.36
C ASN A 20 23.94 -18.75 5.27
N GLU A 21 22.98 -19.56 4.81
CA GLU A 21 22.46 -20.68 5.60
C GLU A 21 23.48 -21.80 5.83
N GLY A 22 24.49 -21.93 4.95
CA GLY A 22 25.50 -22.98 5.02
C GLY A 22 26.61 -22.65 6.02
N SER A 23 27.10 -21.40 6.00
CA SER A 23 28.19 -20.96 6.90
C SER A 23 27.68 -20.29 8.19
N GLY A 24 26.44 -19.81 8.20
CA GLY A 24 25.91 -18.95 9.27
C GLY A 24 26.41 -17.50 9.19
N GLU A 25 27.16 -17.14 8.14
CA GLU A 25 27.72 -15.80 7.97
C GLU A 25 26.63 -14.77 7.67
N VAL A 26 26.77 -13.58 8.27
CA VAL A 26 25.92 -12.42 8.03
C VAL A 26 26.75 -11.30 7.41
N SER A 27 26.34 -10.85 6.23
CA SER A 27 26.95 -9.72 5.53
C SER A 27 25.99 -8.53 5.52
N LEU A 28 26.52 -7.35 5.82
CA LEU A 28 25.75 -6.11 5.89
C LEU A 28 26.27 -5.13 4.84
N VAL A 29 25.36 -4.55 4.07
CA VAL A 29 25.67 -3.46 3.13
C VAL A 29 24.71 -2.31 3.39
N LYS A 30 25.25 -1.12 3.63
CA LYS A 30 24.49 0.11 3.80
C LYS A 30 24.92 1.11 2.75
N VAL A 31 23.96 1.66 2.02
CA VAL A 31 24.20 2.66 0.99
C VAL A 31 23.21 3.81 1.14
N PRO A 32 23.56 5.04 0.72
CA PRO A 32 22.60 6.14 0.71
C PRO A 32 21.38 5.80 -0.16
N THR A 33 20.18 6.14 0.31
CA THR A 33 18.98 6.04 -0.52
C THR A 33 18.99 7.17 -1.56
N THR A 34 18.54 6.87 -2.78
CA THR A 34 18.23 7.87 -3.79
C THR A 34 16.71 8.13 -3.74
N PRO A 35 16.19 9.18 -3.08
CA PRO A 35 14.75 9.27 -2.79
C PRO A 35 13.86 9.35 -4.04
N ARG A 36 14.37 9.95 -5.12
CA ARG A 36 13.65 10.04 -6.41
C ARG A 36 13.63 8.71 -7.17
N ASP A 37 14.67 7.91 -7.01
CA ASP A 37 14.86 6.63 -7.71
C ASP A 37 15.33 5.56 -6.70
N PRO A 38 14.49 5.13 -5.73
CA PRO A 38 14.94 4.30 -4.61
C PRO A 38 15.52 2.95 -5.04
N GLU A 39 15.16 2.48 -6.23
CA GLU A 39 15.71 1.26 -6.84
C GLU A 39 17.22 1.37 -7.08
N VAL A 40 17.76 2.57 -7.32
CA VAL A 40 19.20 2.78 -7.53
C VAL A 40 19.99 2.40 -6.28
N GLY A 41 19.49 2.75 -5.09
CA GLY A 41 20.09 2.36 -3.82
C GLY A 41 20.07 0.84 -3.62
N VAL A 42 18.96 0.19 -3.99
CA VAL A 42 18.88 -1.29 -3.93
C VAL A 42 19.91 -1.93 -4.86
N ILE A 43 20.05 -1.40 -6.08
CA ILE A 43 21.01 -1.89 -7.07
C ILE A 43 22.45 -1.70 -6.62
N ASP A 44 22.80 -0.55 -6.03
CA ASP A 44 24.15 -0.31 -5.49
C ASP A 44 24.46 -1.29 -4.34
N ALA A 45 23.52 -1.48 -3.42
CA ALA A 45 23.68 -2.42 -2.31
C ALA A 45 23.92 -3.87 -2.81
N LEU A 46 23.09 -4.33 -3.75
CA LEU A 46 23.25 -5.66 -4.35
C LEU A 46 24.55 -5.76 -5.14
N SER A 47 24.89 -4.76 -5.95
CA SER A 47 26.12 -4.77 -6.75
C SER A 47 27.36 -4.84 -5.88
N ARG A 48 27.37 -4.19 -4.70
CA ARG A 48 28.46 -4.31 -3.72
C ARG A 48 28.52 -5.70 -3.11
N PHE A 49 27.38 -6.25 -2.71
CA PHE A 49 27.29 -7.59 -2.14
C PHE A 49 27.75 -8.69 -3.11
N LEU A 50 27.40 -8.56 -4.40
CA LEU A 50 27.76 -9.51 -5.45
C LEU A 50 29.23 -9.44 -5.91
N ARG A 51 30.04 -8.49 -5.41
CA ARG A 51 31.48 -8.45 -5.75
C ARG A 51 32.24 -9.67 -5.24
N SER A 52 31.76 -10.26 -4.15
CA SER A 52 32.37 -11.42 -3.48
C SER A 52 31.45 -12.64 -3.42
N THR A 53 30.30 -12.59 -4.12
CA THR A 53 29.24 -13.61 -4.01
C THR A 53 28.69 -13.94 -5.40
N ASP A 54 28.57 -15.22 -5.74
CA ASP A 54 27.90 -15.62 -6.98
C ASP A 54 26.39 -15.32 -6.88
N PRO A 55 25.78 -14.59 -7.84
CA PRO A 55 24.35 -14.34 -7.87
C PRO A 55 23.47 -15.59 -7.77
N ARG A 56 23.99 -16.76 -8.22
CA ARG A 56 23.29 -18.06 -8.17
C ARG A 56 23.20 -18.64 -6.77
N GLU A 57 24.02 -18.17 -5.84
CA GLU A 57 23.94 -18.58 -4.43
C GLU A 57 22.80 -17.88 -3.70
N VAL A 58 22.30 -16.75 -4.23
CA VAL A 58 21.12 -16.08 -3.68
C VAL A 58 19.89 -16.96 -3.91
N SER A 59 19.28 -17.43 -2.83
CA SER A 59 18.13 -18.34 -2.87
C SER A 59 16.80 -17.65 -2.60
N LEU A 60 16.82 -16.45 -2.01
CA LEU A 60 15.61 -15.66 -1.72
C LEU A 60 15.96 -14.18 -1.54
N VAL A 61 15.12 -13.29 -2.07
CA VAL A 61 15.16 -11.87 -1.76
C VAL A 61 13.85 -11.44 -1.10
N SER A 62 13.97 -10.79 0.06
CA SER A 62 12.87 -10.13 0.77
C SER A 62 13.13 -8.64 0.82
N HIS A 63 12.15 -7.85 0.39
CA HIS A 63 12.28 -6.41 0.26
C HIS A 63 11.23 -5.68 1.12
N ALA A 64 11.61 -4.60 1.78
CA ALA A 64 10.70 -3.68 2.43
C ALA A 64 10.97 -2.25 1.95
N THR A 65 9.94 -1.41 1.90
CA THR A 65 10.08 -0.05 1.41
C THR A 65 9.13 0.91 2.09
N THR A 66 9.61 2.12 2.32
CA THR A 66 8.81 3.24 2.82
C THR A 66 8.11 4.02 1.70
N LEU A 67 8.27 3.61 0.43
CA LEU A 67 7.76 4.32 -0.74
C LEU A 67 6.24 4.57 -0.69
N ALA A 68 5.45 3.55 -0.32
CA ALA A 68 4.00 3.66 -0.24
C ALA A 68 3.55 4.67 0.83
N THR A 69 4.14 4.61 2.02
CA THR A 69 3.88 5.57 3.10
C THR A 69 4.29 6.99 2.68
N ASN A 70 5.52 7.17 2.18
CA ASN A 70 6.05 8.50 1.85
C ASN A 70 5.30 9.16 0.69
N ALA A 71 4.80 8.37 -0.26
CA ALA A 71 3.95 8.87 -1.34
C ALA A 71 2.66 9.52 -0.82
N LEU A 72 2.06 8.98 0.22
CA LEU A 72 0.84 9.54 0.84
C LEU A 72 1.14 10.74 1.74
N LEU A 73 2.34 10.80 2.33
CA LEU A 73 2.78 11.91 3.17
C LEU A 73 3.31 13.13 2.39
N GLY A 74 3.39 13.03 1.05
CA GLY A 74 3.81 14.13 0.19
C GLY A 74 5.33 14.29 0.09
N GLN A 75 6.04 13.19 -0.18
CA GLN A 75 7.47 13.22 -0.48
C GLN A 75 7.78 14.21 -1.63
N GLU A 76 8.79 15.05 -1.44
CA GLU A 76 9.19 16.05 -2.43
C GLU A 76 9.59 15.39 -3.76
N GLY A 77 9.01 15.87 -4.86
CA GLY A 77 9.24 15.33 -6.20
C GLY A 77 8.50 14.04 -6.53
N LEU A 78 7.61 13.57 -5.65
CA LEU A 78 6.74 12.42 -5.90
C LEU A 78 5.27 12.85 -5.85
N GLU A 79 4.65 13.02 -7.01
CA GLU A 79 3.26 13.40 -7.13
C GLU A 79 2.37 12.17 -7.34
N LEU A 80 1.34 12.03 -6.49
CA LEU A 80 0.31 11.04 -6.71
C LEU A 80 -0.58 11.43 -7.90
N PRO A 81 -0.98 10.45 -8.73
CA PRO A 81 -1.91 10.71 -9.82
C PRO A 81 -3.27 11.14 -9.28
N LEU A 82 -4.02 11.92 -10.07
CA LEU A 82 -5.42 12.20 -9.78
C LEU A 82 -6.25 10.92 -9.91
N VAL A 83 -6.94 10.52 -8.83
CA VAL A 83 -7.82 9.35 -8.85
C VAL A 83 -9.24 9.77 -9.22
N ALA A 84 -9.82 9.12 -10.23
CA ALA A 84 -11.25 9.15 -10.47
C ALA A 84 -11.95 8.04 -9.69
N LEU A 85 -13.07 8.37 -9.04
CA LEU A 85 -13.85 7.43 -8.25
C LEU A 85 -15.25 7.30 -8.83
N LEU A 86 -15.62 6.07 -9.21
CA LEU A 86 -16.97 5.68 -9.58
C LEU A 86 -17.65 5.08 -8.35
N THR A 87 -18.81 5.61 -8.01
CA THR A 87 -19.62 5.17 -6.86
C THR A 87 -21.05 4.89 -7.29
N THR A 88 -21.81 4.24 -6.42
CA THR A 88 -23.26 4.17 -6.56
C THR A 88 -23.86 5.56 -6.64
N GLU A 89 -24.87 5.76 -7.49
CA GLU A 89 -25.59 7.03 -7.59
C GLU A 89 -26.06 7.49 -6.19
N GLY A 90 -25.78 8.76 -5.87
CA GLY A 90 -26.01 9.33 -4.54
C GLY A 90 -24.87 9.16 -3.53
N PHE A 91 -23.84 8.35 -3.81
CA PHE A 91 -22.76 8.03 -2.86
C PHE A 91 -21.40 8.66 -3.20
N ARG A 92 -21.32 9.50 -4.23
CA ARG A 92 -20.10 10.20 -4.66
C ARG A 92 -19.45 11.09 -3.59
N ASP A 93 -20.15 11.40 -2.51
CA ASP A 93 -19.66 12.21 -1.39
C ASP A 93 -19.20 11.43 -0.16
N VAL A 94 -19.26 10.09 -0.19
CA VAL A 94 -18.85 9.23 0.92
C VAL A 94 -17.43 9.53 1.41
N LEU A 95 -16.49 9.76 0.49
CA LEU A 95 -15.08 10.00 0.81
C LEU A 95 -14.85 11.36 1.51
N GLU A 96 -15.69 12.36 1.22
CA GLU A 96 -15.61 13.70 1.83
C GLU A 96 -16.28 13.73 3.21
N ILE A 97 -17.46 13.11 3.31
CA ILE A 97 -18.24 13.06 4.55
C ILE A 97 -17.48 12.25 5.60
N GLY A 98 -16.88 11.14 5.17
CA GLY A 98 -16.21 10.18 6.03
C GLY A 98 -17.14 9.65 7.11
N ARG A 99 -16.61 9.48 8.32
CA ARG A 99 -17.39 9.12 9.52
C ARG A 99 -17.76 10.31 10.39
N GLN A 100 -17.67 11.53 9.84
CA GLN A 100 -17.92 12.79 10.54
C GLN A 100 -17.18 12.95 11.89
N ARG A 101 -16.05 12.24 12.05
CA ARG A 101 -15.21 12.34 13.24
C ARG A 101 -14.62 13.75 13.36
N ARG A 102 -14.40 14.18 14.61
CA ARG A 102 -13.77 15.45 14.95
C ARG A 102 -12.45 15.16 15.67
N PRO A 103 -11.33 15.06 14.93
CA PRO A 103 -10.01 14.80 15.50
C PRO A 103 -9.62 15.77 16.60
N GLU A 104 -9.92 17.06 16.41
CA GLU A 104 -9.67 18.12 17.37
C GLU A 104 -11.00 18.75 17.79
N LEU A 105 -11.60 18.20 18.86
CA LEU A 105 -12.99 18.52 19.26
C LEU A 105 -13.25 20.03 19.45
N TYR A 106 -12.25 20.77 19.92
CA TYR A 106 -12.35 22.19 20.24
C TYR A 106 -11.70 23.11 19.19
N ASN A 107 -11.08 22.56 18.14
CA ASN A 107 -10.48 23.36 17.08
C ASN A 107 -11.47 23.56 15.93
N LEU A 108 -12.12 24.73 15.90
CA LEU A 108 -13.05 25.12 14.82
C LEU A 108 -12.35 25.31 13.46
N PHE A 109 -11.03 25.49 13.45
CA PHE A 109 -10.23 25.69 12.23
C PHE A 109 -9.57 24.41 11.73
N PHE A 110 -9.91 23.25 12.31
CA PHE A 110 -9.37 21.97 11.88
C PHE A 110 -9.66 21.73 10.40
N ARG A 111 -8.61 21.41 9.64
CA ARG A 111 -8.71 21.04 8.23
C ARG A 111 -8.50 19.54 8.08
N ARG A 112 -9.52 18.87 7.54
CA ARG A 112 -9.42 17.45 7.19
C ARG A 112 -8.38 17.24 6.08
N PRO A 113 -7.75 16.06 6.03
CA PRO A 113 -6.95 15.65 4.88
C PRO A 113 -7.74 15.81 3.58
N ARG A 114 -7.09 16.32 2.54
CA ARG A 114 -7.73 16.49 1.24
C ARG A 114 -7.98 15.12 0.62
N PRO A 115 -9.20 14.75 0.20
CA PRO A 115 -9.43 13.46 -0.42
C PRO A 115 -8.57 13.25 -1.67
N LEU A 116 -7.95 12.06 -1.77
CA LEU A 116 -7.12 11.66 -2.92
C LEU A 116 -7.93 11.61 -4.24
N ALA A 117 -9.25 11.42 -4.15
CA ALA A 117 -10.18 11.61 -5.26
C ALA A 117 -10.93 12.95 -5.11
N PRO A 118 -10.50 14.02 -5.81
CA PRO A 118 -11.12 15.34 -5.67
C PRO A 118 -12.56 15.31 -6.16
N ARG A 119 -13.40 16.21 -5.66
CA ARG A 119 -14.85 16.20 -5.91
C ARG A 119 -15.26 16.14 -7.39
N ARG A 120 -14.50 16.85 -8.23
CA ARG A 120 -14.69 16.90 -9.69
C ARG A 120 -14.37 15.60 -10.41
N LEU A 121 -13.73 14.64 -9.75
CA LEU A 121 -13.41 13.31 -10.25
C LEU A 121 -14.20 12.20 -9.54
N ARG A 122 -15.27 12.56 -8.81
CA ARG A 122 -16.17 11.62 -8.16
C ARG A 122 -17.50 11.55 -8.90
N PHE A 123 -17.81 10.38 -9.46
CA PHE A 123 -18.94 10.14 -10.34
C PHE A 123 -19.91 9.15 -9.69
N GLY A 124 -21.20 9.45 -9.77
CA GLY A 124 -22.26 8.50 -9.45
C GLY A 124 -22.64 7.75 -10.73
N VAL A 125 -22.64 6.43 -10.68
CA VAL A 125 -23.13 5.55 -11.75
C VAL A 125 -24.53 5.12 -11.35
N ARG A 126 -25.47 5.02 -12.28
CA ARG A 126 -26.81 4.51 -11.97
C ARG A 126 -26.80 2.99 -11.92
N GLU A 127 -26.82 2.46 -10.71
CA GLU A 127 -26.90 1.04 -10.38
C GLU A 127 -27.35 0.87 -8.91
N ARG A 128 -27.79 -0.31 -8.50
CA ARG A 128 -28.06 -0.58 -7.09
C ARG A 128 -28.10 -2.09 -6.81
N ILE A 129 -27.38 -2.49 -5.77
CA ILE A 129 -27.45 -3.81 -5.16
C ILE A 129 -27.91 -3.62 -3.71
N ASP A 130 -28.70 -4.56 -3.18
CA ASP A 130 -29.10 -4.60 -1.77
C ASP A 130 -28.09 -5.33 -0.88
N TYR A 131 -28.29 -5.33 0.43
CA TYR A 131 -27.37 -5.99 1.37
C TYR A 131 -27.34 -7.53 1.25
N LYS A 132 -28.32 -8.15 0.58
CA LYS A 132 -28.37 -9.59 0.29
C LYS A 132 -27.71 -9.94 -1.04
N GLY A 133 -27.25 -8.95 -1.80
CA GLY A 133 -26.66 -9.14 -3.12
C GLY A 133 -27.67 -9.14 -4.27
N ASN A 134 -28.94 -8.81 -4.05
CA ASN A 134 -29.93 -8.72 -5.12
C ASN A 134 -29.75 -7.41 -5.90
N VAL A 135 -29.87 -7.50 -7.23
CA VAL A 135 -29.85 -6.32 -8.10
C VAL A 135 -31.20 -5.62 -8.01
N LEU A 136 -31.20 -4.38 -7.51
CA LEU A 136 -32.39 -3.51 -7.46
C LEU A 136 -32.47 -2.61 -8.70
N ILE A 137 -31.33 -2.08 -9.15
CA ILE A 137 -31.21 -1.25 -10.36
C ILE A 137 -30.03 -1.80 -11.17
N PRO A 138 -30.24 -2.26 -12.41
CA PRO A 138 -29.16 -2.75 -13.26
C PRO A 138 -28.08 -1.69 -13.50
N LEU A 139 -26.83 -2.13 -13.70
CA LEU A 139 -25.72 -1.25 -14.06
C LEU A 139 -25.97 -0.50 -15.38
N SER A 140 -25.98 0.82 -15.32
CA SER A 140 -25.98 1.68 -16.51
C SER A 140 -24.58 1.73 -17.15
N LYS A 141 -24.38 0.93 -18.20
CA LYS A 141 -23.11 0.92 -18.97
C LYS A 141 -22.77 2.30 -19.51
N GLN A 142 -23.76 3.02 -20.04
CA GLN A 142 -23.58 4.37 -20.56
C GLN A 142 -23.06 5.35 -19.49
N ASN A 143 -23.52 5.26 -18.23
CA ASN A 143 -22.99 6.11 -17.17
C ASN A 143 -21.55 5.76 -16.80
N VAL A 144 -21.18 4.47 -16.83
CA VAL A 144 -19.78 4.07 -16.64
C VAL A 144 -18.90 4.66 -17.74
N GLU A 145 -19.29 4.49 -19.01
CA GLU A 145 -18.54 5.02 -20.17
C GLU A 145 -18.38 6.54 -20.10
N GLN A 146 -19.46 7.25 -19.77
CA GLN A 146 -19.44 8.70 -19.61
C GLN A 146 -18.54 9.15 -18.44
N ALA A 147 -18.61 8.45 -17.29
CA ALA A 147 -17.78 8.76 -16.13
C ALA A 147 -16.29 8.56 -16.44
N VAL A 148 -15.93 7.44 -17.09
CA VAL A 148 -14.55 7.13 -17.49
C VAL A 148 -14.04 8.14 -18.52
N THR A 149 -14.83 8.43 -19.55
CA THR A 149 -14.46 9.43 -20.57
C THR A 149 -14.23 10.81 -19.95
N THR A 150 -15.12 11.23 -19.05
CA THR A 150 -14.99 12.51 -18.34
C THR A 150 -13.77 12.52 -17.41
N ALA A 151 -13.48 11.40 -16.75
CA ALA A 151 -12.28 11.26 -15.91
C ALA A 151 -11.00 11.42 -16.72
N LEU A 152 -10.91 10.77 -17.89
CA LEU A 152 -9.77 10.89 -18.81
C LEU A 152 -9.58 12.33 -19.29
N GLN A 153 -10.66 12.98 -19.74
CA GLN A 153 -10.63 14.39 -20.17
C GLN A 153 -10.16 15.34 -19.05
N ARG A 154 -10.39 14.97 -17.78
CA ARG A 154 -9.98 15.75 -16.60
C ARG A 154 -8.60 15.34 -16.05
N GLY A 155 -7.86 14.50 -16.77
CA GLY A 155 -6.50 14.10 -16.43
C GLY A 155 -6.40 13.13 -15.26
N ALA A 156 -7.40 12.26 -15.06
CA ALA A 156 -7.27 11.17 -14.10
C ALA A 156 -6.11 10.25 -14.50
N GLY A 157 -5.24 9.90 -13.54
CA GLY A 157 -4.14 8.95 -13.72
C GLY A 157 -4.44 7.56 -13.15
N ALA A 158 -5.59 7.39 -12.49
CA ALA A 158 -6.09 6.11 -11.98
C ALA A 158 -7.61 6.14 -11.82
N ILE A 159 -8.25 4.97 -11.87
CA ILE A 159 -9.71 4.81 -11.69
C ILE A 159 -9.97 3.81 -10.55
N ALA A 160 -10.73 4.25 -9.55
CA ALA A 160 -11.27 3.45 -8.47
C ALA A 160 -12.79 3.25 -8.66
N ILE A 161 -13.27 2.03 -8.44
CA ILE A 161 -14.70 1.69 -8.50
C ILE A 161 -15.10 1.15 -7.13
N SER A 162 -16.08 1.79 -6.49
CA SER A 162 -16.59 1.36 -5.18
C SER A 162 -18.11 1.51 -5.15
N PHE A 163 -18.80 0.41 -5.46
CA PHE A 163 -20.25 0.33 -5.38
C PHE A 163 -20.69 -0.24 -4.03
N LEU A 164 -21.91 0.08 -3.64
CA LEU A 164 -22.47 -0.44 -2.40
C LEU A 164 -22.75 -1.93 -2.51
N HIS A 165 -22.48 -2.64 -1.42
CA HIS A 165 -22.68 -4.08 -1.30
C HIS A 165 -21.94 -4.93 -2.34
N SER A 166 -20.87 -4.40 -2.95
CA SER A 166 -19.98 -5.16 -3.84
C SER A 166 -19.33 -6.37 -3.16
N TYR A 167 -19.12 -6.30 -1.84
CA TYR A 167 -18.69 -7.44 -1.01
C TYR A 167 -19.69 -8.61 -1.00
N ALA A 168 -21.00 -8.33 -1.18
CA ALA A 168 -22.05 -9.34 -1.23
C ALA A 168 -22.30 -9.83 -2.66
N ASN A 169 -22.27 -8.91 -3.65
CA ASN A 169 -22.35 -9.25 -5.06
C ASN A 169 -21.47 -8.30 -5.90
N PRO A 170 -20.32 -8.77 -6.41
CA PRO A 170 -19.37 -7.94 -7.15
C PRO A 170 -19.74 -7.75 -8.64
N SER A 171 -20.87 -8.28 -9.11
CA SER A 171 -21.20 -8.33 -10.55
C SER A 171 -21.20 -6.97 -11.25
N HIS A 172 -21.70 -5.91 -10.61
CA HIS A 172 -21.68 -4.57 -11.18
C HIS A 172 -20.28 -3.97 -11.21
N GLU A 173 -19.47 -4.17 -10.16
CA GLU A 173 -18.09 -3.69 -10.17
C GLU A 173 -17.24 -4.38 -11.21
N LYS A 174 -17.39 -5.71 -11.38
CA LYS A 174 -16.70 -6.47 -12.43
C LYS A 174 -17.03 -5.92 -13.82
N GLN A 175 -18.31 -5.74 -14.13
CA GLN A 175 -18.75 -5.18 -15.41
C GLN A 175 -18.26 -3.73 -15.61
N ALA A 176 -18.33 -2.89 -14.58
CA ALA A 176 -17.84 -1.51 -14.67
C ALA A 176 -16.32 -1.46 -14.87
N LYS A 177 -15.58 -2.34 -14.19
CA LYS A 177 -14.13 -2.49 -14.37
C LYS A 177 -13.78 -2.90 -15.79
N GLU A 178 -14.45 -3.88 -16.36
CA GLU A 178 -14.23 -4.31 -17.75
C GLU A 178 -14.45 -3.17 -18.75
N ILE A 179 -15.51 -2.38 -18.57
CA ILE A 179 -15.80 -1.21 -19.42
C ILE A 179 -14.70 -0.16 -19.26
N ALA A 180 -14.34 0.17 -18.02
CA ALA A 180 -13.31 1.15 -17.72
C ALA A 180 -11.93 0.72 -18.26
N GLN A 181 -11.57 -0.55 -18.15
CA GLN A 181 -10.31 -1.09 -18.70
C GLN A 181 -10.25 -1.03 -20.23
N LYS A 182 -11.40 -1.21 -20.92
CA LYS A 182 -11.46 -1.06 -22.39
C LYS A 182 -11.24 0.39 -22.81
N LEU A 183 -11.80 1.36 -22.08
CA LEU A 183 -11.71 2.78 -22.41
C LEU A 183 -10.40 3.44 -21.94
N ALA A 184 -9.85 2.96 -20.83
CA ALA A 184 -8.68 3.53 -20.15
C ALA A 184 -7.57 2.49 -19.96
N SER A 185 -7.24 1.74 -21.02
CA SER A 185 -6.28 0.62 -20.97
C SER A 185 -4.87 0.97 -20.50
N HIS A 186 -4.50 2.25 -20.56
CA HIS A 186 -3.22 2.79 -20.12
C HIS A 186 -3.22 3.21 -18.63
N LEU A 187 -4.38 3.22 -17.97
CA LEU A 187 -4.51 3.59 -16.57
C LEU A 187 -4.81 2.37 -15.69
N PRO A 188 -4.36 2.37 -14.43
CA PRO A 188 -4.83 1.38 -13.47
C PRO A 188 -6.32 1.59 -13.18
N VAL A 189 -7.07 0.48 -13.25
CA VAL A 189 -8.48 0.41 -12.88
C VAL A 189 -8.63 -0.64 -11.77
N VAL A 190 -9.08 -0.20 -10.60
CA VAL A 190 -9.28 -1.07 -9.43
C VAL A 190 -10.74 -1.08 -8.98
N ALA A 191 -11.21 -2.24 -8.55
CA ALA A 191 -12.55 -2.42 -8.01
C ALA A 191 -12.48 -2.80 -6.53
N SER A 192 -13.38 -2.24 -5.73
CA SER A 192 -13.31 -2.39 -4.28
C SER A 192 -13.43 -3.83 -3.79
N HIS A 193 -14.19 -4.68 -4.49
CA HIS A 193 -14.29 -6.11 -4.16
C HIS A 193 -12.98 -6.91 -4.37
N GLU A 194 -11.99 -6.36 -5.08
CA GLU A 194 -10.68 -7.01 -5.25
C GLU A 194 -9.68 -6.54 -4.20
N ILE A 195 -9.87 -5.33 -3.68
CA ILE A 195 -8.95 -4.67 -2.75
C ILE A 195 -9.36 -4.93 -1.31
N ASP A 196 -10.63 -4.67 -0.98
CA ASP A 196 -11.17 -4.73 0.37
C ASP A 196 -12.64 -5.22 0.30
N PRO A 197 -12.88 -6.53 0.13
CA PRO A 197 -14.22 -7.12 -0.05
C PRO A 197 -15.01 -7.23 1.26
N GLU A 198 -14.99 -6.18 2.08
CA GLU A 198 -15.69 -6.15 3.35
C GLU A 198 -16.79 -5.08 3.38
N TYR A 199 -17.73 -5.24 4.32
CA TYR A 199 -18.75 -4.24 4.60
C TYR A 199 -18.14 -2.94 5.16
N ARG A 200 -18.95 -1.88 5.19
CA ARG A 200 -18.58 -0.46 5.42
C ARG A 200 -17.98 0.22 4.20
N GLU A 201 -18.79 1.09 3.63
CA GLU A 201 -18.59 1.79 2.37
C GLU A 201 -17.51 2.88 2.42
N TYR A 202 -17.34 3.59 3.54
CA TYR A 202 -16.30 4.63 3.64
C TYR A 202 -14.90 4.02 3.66
N GLU A 203 -14.64 3.09 4.58
CA GLU A 203 -13.35 2.44 4.78
C GLU A 203 -12.94 1.71 3.49
N ARG A 204 -13.85 0.90 2.92
CA ARG A 204 -13.65 0.24 1.62
C ARG A 204 -13.34 1.21 0.49
N THR A 205 -14.08 2.31 0.38
CA THR A 205 -13.84 3.32 -0.66
C THR A 205 -12.49 4.01 -0.44
N SER A 206 -12.15 4.35 0.80
CA SER A 206 -10.87 4.97 1.15
C SER A 206 -9.70 4.06 0.79
N THR A 207 -9.72 2.80 1.22
CA THR A 207 -8.71 1.79 0.89
C THR A 207 -8.58 1.61 -0.63
N THR A 208 -9.70 1.52 -1.35
CA THR A 208 -9.69 1.37 -2.83
C THR A 208 -9.06 2.57 -3.52
N VAL A 209 -9.36 3.79 -3.07
CA VAL A 209 -8.79 5.03 -3.62
C VAL A 209 -7.30 5.16 -3.29
N VAL A 210 -6.90 4.86 -2.06
CA VAL A 210 -5.49 4.82 -1.65
C VAL A 210 -4.71 3.82 -2.51
N ASN A 211 -5.25 2.62 -2.69
CA ASN A 211 -4.64 1.60 -3.54
C ASN A 211 -4.51 2.08 -4.99
N ALA A 212 -5.56 2.67 -5.56
CA ALA A 212 -5.53 3.23 -6.91
C ALA A 212 -4.46 4.30 -7.09
N ALA A 213 -4.32 5.21 -6.11
CA ALA A 213 -3.31 6.27 -6.13
C ALA A 213 -1.89 5.72 -6.10
N LEU A 214 -1.66 4.64 -5.34
CA LEU A 214 -0.33 4.07 -5.14
C LEU A 214 0.16 3.19 -6.30
N ILE A 215 -0.74 2.61 -7.12
CA ILE A 215 -0.36 1.67 -8.19
C ILE A 215 0.70 2.28 -9.14
N PRO A 216 0.53 3.47 -9.73
CA PRO A 216 1.53 3.98 -10.68
C PRO A 216 2.92 4.15 -10.09
N VAL A 217 3.01 4.50 -8.80
CA VAL A 217 4.27 4.70 -8.09
C VAL A 217 4.92 3.36 -7.76
N VAL A 218 4.18 2.48 -7.06
CA VAL A 218 4.72 1.22 -6.54
C VAL A 218 4.98 0.22 -7.66
N SER A 219 4.06 0.07 -8.62
CA SER A 219 4.22 -0.92 -9.69
C SER A 219 5.35 -0.54 -10.65
N GLY A 220 5.55 0.76 -10.89
CA GLY A 220 6.71 1.26 -11.62
C GLY A 220 8.02 0.91 -10.92
N TYR A 221 8.09 1.17 -9.61
CA TYR A 221 9.24 0.83 -8.77
C TYR A 221 9.54 -0.67 -8.77
N LEU A 222 8.55 -1.52 -8.47
CA LEU A 222 8.71 -2.97 -8.45
C LEU A 222 9.12 -3.52 -9.81
N LYS A 223 8.64 -2.95 -10.92
CA LYS A 223 9.04 -3.35 -12.28
C LYS A 223 10.49 -2.97 -12.60
N ARG A 224 10.96 -1.80 -12.16
CA ARG A 224 12.37 -1.39 -12.34
C ARG A 224 13.30 -2.27 -11.51
N LEU A 225 12.92 -2.59 -10.28
CA LEU A 225 13.58 -3.64 -9.52
C LEU A 225 13.53 -4.97 -10.29
N GLU A 226 12.38 -5.38 -10.83
CA GLU A 226 12.23 -6.62 -11.60
C GLU A 226 13.34 -6.79 -12.65
N GLY A 227 13.50 -5.76 -13.49
CA GLY A 227 14.56 -5.69 -14.49
C GLY A 227 15.97 -5.68 -13.90
N ALA A 228 16.19 -4.97 -12.79
CA ALA A 228 17.51 -4.82 -12.20
C ALA A 228 18.10 -6.13 -11.65
N PHE A 229 17.32 -6.92 -10.90
CA PHE A 229 17.83 -8.21 -10.43
C PHE A 229 18.08 -9.18 -11.61
N SER A 230 17.27 -9.09 -12.68
CA SER A 230 17.52 -9.85 -13.91
C SER A 230 18.88 -9.46 -14.54
N SER A 231 19.19 -8.16 -14.60
CA SER A 231 20.51 -7.66 -15.06
C SER A 231 21.67 -8.13 -14.16
N LEU A 232 21.44 -8.25 -12.86
CA LEU A 232 22.39 -8.79 -11.88
C LEU A 232 22.46 -10.32 -11.86
N ARG A 233 21.70 -11.01 -12.74
CA ARG A 233 21.63 -12.48 -12.85
C ARG A 233 21.17 -13.17 -11.56
N ILE A 234 20.41 -12.49 -10.71
CA ILE A 234 19.75 -13.09 -9.55
C ILE A 234 18.44 -13.71 -10.04
N SER A 235 18.35 -15.05 -10.02
CA SER A 235 17.14 -15.80 -10.40
C SER A 235 16.27 -16.21 -9.20
N ALA A 236 16.62 -15.74 -7.99
CA ALA A 236 15.91 -16.05 -6.77
C ALA A 236 14.46 -15.55 -6.79
N PRO A 237 13.53 -16.24 -6.12
CA PRO A 237 12.20 -15.69 -5.85
C PRO A 237 12.31 -14.39 -5.03
N ARG A 238 11.47 -13.42 -5.39
CA ARG A 238 11.50 -12.07 -4.82
C ARG A 238 10.17 -11.74 -4.19
N TYR A 239 10.24 -11.32 -2.94
CA TYR A 239 9.09 -10.98 -2.13
C TYR A 239 9.22 -9.58 -1.58
N VAL A 240 8.09 -8.95 -1.31
CA VAL A 240 8.00 -7.70 -0.57
C VAL A 240 7.22 -7.92 0.73
N MET A 241 7.67 -7.26 1.79
CA MET A 241 7.01 -7.25 3.09
C MET A 241 5.68 -6.50 3.01
N GLN A 242 4.67 -7.04 3.69
CA GLN A 242 3.37 -6.41 3.87
C GLN A 242 3.23 -5.85 5.28
N SER A 243 2.29 -4.92 5.45
CA SER A 243 1.86 -4.36 6.75
C SER A 243 1.33 -5.43 7.72
N SER A 244 0.87 -6.57 7.20
CA SER A 244 0.44 -7.73 7.97
C SER A 244 1.59 -8.52 8.63
N GLY A 245 2.85 -8.19 8.30
CA GLY A 245 4.03 -8.96 8.68
C GLY A 245 4.28 -10.18 7.78
N GLY A 246 3.46 -10.40 6.75
CA GLY A 246 3.64 -11.42 5.73
C GLY A 246 4.44 -10.96 4.51
N LEU A 247 4.73 -11.91 3.61
CA LEU A 247 5.43 -11.66 2.34
C LEU A 247 4.47 -11.83 1.15
N ALA A 248 4.60 -10.97 0.14
CA ALA A 248 3.89 -11.07 -1.13
C ALA A 248 4.87 -11.04 -2.31
N SER A 249 4.49 -11.68 -3.43
CA SER A 249 5.25 -11.53 -4.67
C SER A 249 5.19 -10.09 -5.18
N PHE A 250 6.19 -9.68 -5.97
CA PHE A 250 6.18 -8.36 -6.60
C PHE A 250 4.93 -8.16 -7.49
N GLU A 251 4.46 -9.23 -8.14
CA GLU A 251 3.25 -9.19 -8.97
C GLU A 251 1.99 -8.86 -8.15
N GLU A 252 1.78 -9.51 -7.00
CA GLU A 252 0.61 -9.26 -6.17
C GLU A 252 0.69 -7.88 -5.50
N ALA A 253 1.88 -7.51 -5.03
CA ALA A 253 2.12 -6.20 -4.42
C ALA A 253 1.90 -5.04 -5.40
N ALA A 254 2.20 -5.22 -6.68
CA ALA A 254 1.91 -4.25 -7.73
C ALA A 254 0.40 -4.06 -7.99
N LYS A 255 -0.45 -5.04 -7.63
CA LYS A 255 -1.91 -4.94 -7.72
C LYS A 255 -2.51 -4.32 -6.45
N LYS A 256 -1.92 -4.61 -5.29
CA LYS A 256 -2.40 -4.20 -3.96
C LYS A 256 -1.36 -3.42 -3.15
N PRO A 257 -0.83 -2.30 -3.65
CA PRO A 257 0.22 -1.54 -2.97
C PRO A 257 -0.20 -0.94 -1.62
N ALA A 258 -1.51 -0.83 -1.34
CA ALA A 258 -1.99 -0.42 -0.01
C ALA A 258 -1.49 -1.36 1.11
N SER A 259 -1.24 -2.63 0.79
CA SER A 259 -0.68 -3.61 1.74
C SER A 259 0.79 -3.36 2.09
N LEU A 260 1.49 -2.45 1.41
CA LEU A 260 2.92 -2.16 1.65
C LEU A 260 3.15 -0.97 2.58
N ILE A 261 2.09 -0.23 2.89
CA ILE A 261 2.14 0.93 3.78
C ILE A 261 2.55 0.44 5.17
N GLU A 262 3.57 1.07 5.76
CA GLU A 262 4.20 0.61 7.01
C GLU A 262 4.77 -0.84 6.99
N SER A 263 5.19 -1.34 5.82
CA SER A 263 5.80 -2.67 5.69
C SER A 263 7.14 -2.83 6.43
N GLY A 264 8.03 -1.83 6.40
CA GLY A 264 9.31 -1.87 7.13
C GLY A 264 9.14 -2.03 8.66
N PRO A 265 8.31 -1.20 9.32
CA PRO A 265 8.02 -1.34 10.74
C PRO A 265 7.36 -2.68 11.10
N ALA A 266 6.48 -3.20 10.24
CA ALA A 266 5.92 -4.53 10.41
C ALA A 266 7.01 -5.60 10.45
N ALA A 267 8.00 -5.53 9.54
CA ALA A 267 9.18 -6.41 9.58
C ALA A 267 9.94 -6.31 10.91
N GLY A 268 10.15 -5.09 11.41
CA GLY A 268 10.84 -4.85 12.68
C GLY A 268 10.12 -5.48 13.88
N ILE A 269 8.79 -5.44 13.92
CA ILE A 269 8.00 -6.08 14.99
C ILE A 269 7.98 -7.60 14.84
N VAL A 270 7.92 -8.13 13.61
CA VAL A 270 8.06 -9.59 13.38
C VAL A 270 9.43 -10.07 13.88
N ALA A 271 10.50 -9.34 13.57
CA ALA A 271 11.84 -9.64 14.07
C ALA A 271 11.93 -9.52 15.60
N SER A 272 11.28 -8.52 16.20
CA SER A 272 11.22 -8.34 17.66
C SER A 272 10.50 -9.49 18.35
N ALA A 273 9.41 -10.01 17.76
CA ALA A 273 8.71 -11.18 18.28
C ALA A 273 9.57 -12.45 18.21
N TRP A 274 10.26 -12.65 17.07
CA TRP A 274 11.21 -13.75 16.92
C TRP A 274 12.35 -13.68 17.95
N LEU A 275 12.98 -12.52 18.09
CA LEU A 275 14.04 -12.31 19.09
C LEU A 275 13.52 -12.49 20.52
N GLY A 276 12.31 -11.98 20.80
CA GLY A 276 11.64 -12.20 22.08
C GLY A 276 11.48 -13.69 22.41
N SER A 277 11.08 -14.51 21.43
CA SER A 277 10.96 -15.96 21.61
C SER A 277 12.30 -16.63 21.97
N LEU A 278 13.41 -16.20 21.37
CA LEU A 278 14.74 -16.73 21.67
C LEU A 278 15.22 -16.35 23.08
N LEU A 279 14.80 -15.18 23.57
CA LEU A 279 15.14 -14.65 24.88
C LEU A 279 14.15 -15.10 25.98
N GLY A 280 13.10 -15.85 25.66
CA GLY A 280 12.04 -16.20 26.59
C GLY A 280 11.19 -15.00 27.04
N LEU A 281 11.12 -13.95 26.23
CA LEU A 281 10.35 -12.73 26.47
C LEU A 281 9.05 -12.75 25.67
N GLU A 282 7.92 -12.92 26.35
CA GLU A 282 6.60 -12.91 25.71
C GLU A 282 6.02 -11.50 25.51
N ARG A 283 6.60 -10.48 26.14
CA ARG A 283 6.17 -9.09 26.08
C ARG A 283 7.34 -8.19 25.70
N VAL A 284 7.29 -7.64 24.49
CA VAL A 284 8.37 -6.83 23.90
C VAL A 284 7.79 -5.57 23.28
N ILE A 285 8.47 -4.44 23.44
CA ILE A 285 8.20 -3.22 22.68
C ILE A 285 9.33 -3.07 21.67
N GLY A 286 9.00 -3.15 20.39
CA GLY A 286 9.93 -2.77 19.32
C GLY A 286 9.86 -1.27 19.11
N PHE A 287 11.02 -0.60 19.10
CA PHE A 287 11.14 0.83 18.87
C PHE A 287 12.22 1.09 17.83
N ASP A 288 11.81 1.68 16.70
CA ASP A 288 12.67 2.04 15.59
C ASP A 288 12.67 3.56 15.41
N MET A 289 13.84 4.17 15.46
CA MET A 289 14.01 5.61 15.34
C MET A 289 14.97 5.92 14.21
N GLY A 290 14.42 6.47 13.12
CA GLY A 290 15.18 7.01 12.01
C GLY A 290 15.43 8.51 12.16
N GLY A 291 16.00 9.12 11.11
CA GLY A 291 16.30 10.57 11.11
C GLY A 291 15.06 11.48 11.08
N THR A 292 13.92 10.98 10.63
CA THR A 292 12.68 11.77 10.43
C THR A 292 11.48 11.25 11.23
N THR A 293 11.44 9.95 11.51
CA THR A 293 10.28 9.31 12.18
C THR A 293 10.75 8.32 13.23
N ALA A 294 9.99 8.25 14.33
CA ALA A 294 10.08 7.17 15.30
C ALA A 294 8.81 6.33 15.25
N LYS A 295 8.97 5.01 15.33
CA LYS A 295 7.90 4.03 15.19
C LYS A 295 8.01 3.00 16.31
N ALA A 296 6.86 2.62 16.85
CA ALA A 296 6.80 1.65 17.93
C ALA A 296 5.70 0.63 17.64
N GLY A 297 5.94 -0.61 18.05
CA GLY A 297 4.94 -1.66 18.03
C GLY A 297 5.16 -2.59 19.22
N VAL A 298 4.16 -3.41 19.51
CA VAL A 298 4.15 -4.24 20.70
C VAL A 298 3.93 -5.71 20.34
N VAL A 299 4.61 -6.56 21.08
CA VAL A 299 4.45 -8.01 21.07
C VAL A 299 3.87 -8.39 22.42
N VAL A 300 2.76 -9.11 22.40
CA VAL A 300 2.07 -9.59 23.60
C VAL A 300 1.83 -11.08 23.46
N ASN A 301 2.13 -11.86 24.50
CA ASN A 301 2.04 -13.33 24.47
C ASN A 301 2.84 -13.95 23.29
N GLY A 302 4.00 -13.38 22.99
CA GLY A 302 4.88 -13.83 21.90
C GLY A 302 4.38 -13.51 20.49
N ARG A 303 3.31 -12.73 20.34
CA ARG A 303 2.71 -12.38 19.04
C ARG A 303 2.67 -10.87 18.82
N PRO A 304 3.03 -10.38 17.62
CA PRO A 304 2.76 -8.99 17.23
C PRO A 304 1.27 -8.65 17.41
N GLU A 305 0.98 -7.52 18.04
CA GLU A 305 -0.37 -6.95 18.03
C GLU A 305 -0.68 -6.38 16.63
N VAL A 306 -1.87 -6.69 16.11
CA VAL A 306 -2.32 -6.29 14.78
C VAL A 306 -3.62 -5.48 14.86
N THR A 307 -3.82 -4.56 13.93
CA THR A 307 -5.07 -3.80 13.76
C THR A 307 -5.65 -4.03 12.38
N THR A 308 -6.98 -4.01 12.28
CA THR A 308 -7.72 -4.16 11.01
C THR A 308 -8.06 -2.82 10.37
N GLU A 309 -7.74 -1.69 10.99
CA GLU A 309 -8.01 -0.35 10.47
C GLU A 309 -6.93 0.60 11.03
N TYR A 310 -6.35 1.42 10.18
CA TYR A 310 -5.45 2.51 10.58
C TYR A 310 -5.55 3.70 9.62
N GLU A 311 -4.93 4.82 9.99
CA GLU A 311 -4.95 6.05 9.19
C GLU A 311 -3.53 6.50 8.81
N VAL A 312 -3.26 6.57 7.51
CA VAL A 312 -1.97 7.02 6.98
C VAL A 312 -1.89 8.54 7.06
N GLY A 313 -0.78 9.06 7.59
CA GLY A 313 -0.63 10.49 7.87
C GLY A 313 -1.56 11.00 8.98
N GLY A 314 -2.17 10.10 9.74
CA GLY A 314 -2.97 10.44 10.90
C GLY A 314 -2.12 10.98 12.05
N SER A 315 -2.74 11.82 12.87
CA SER A 315 -2.16 12.30 14.12
C SER A 315 -2.28 11.25 15.22
N ILE A 316 -1.30 11.21 16.11
CA ILE A 316 -1.30 10.35 17.30
C ILE A 316 -1.39 11.25 18.54
N HIS A 317 -2.28 10.91 19.47
CA HIS A 317 -2.37 11.55 20.78
C HIS A 317 -2.30 10.49 21.87
N ALA A 318 -1.30 10.61 22.76
CA ALA A 318 -1.05 9.66 23.86
C ALA A 318 -1.03 8.18 23.41
N GLY A 319 -0.38 7.89 22.28
CA GLY A 319 -0.27 6.53 21.73
C GLY A 319 -1.53 6.01 21.04
N ARG A 320 -2.59 6.82 20.91
CA ARG A 320 -3.82 6.47 20.19
C ARG A 320 -3.94 7.25 18.89
N ILE A 321 -4.31 6.56 17.82
CA ILE A 321 -4.62 7.21 16.54
C ILE A 321 -5.82 8.14 16.73
N VAL A 322 -5.64 9.40 16.37
CA VAL A 322 -6.72 10.39 16.36
C VAL A 322 -7.55 10.17 15.09
N LYS A 323 -8.63 9.40 15.22
CA LYS A 323 -9.42 9.00 14.06
C LYS A 323 -10.06 10.19 13.32
N GLY A 324 -9.96 10.18 12.00
CA GLY A 324 -10.42 11.22 11.06
C GLY A 324 -9.33 12.22 10.68
N SER A 325 -8.07 11.97 11.04
CA SER A 325 -6.94 12.86 10.78
C SER A 325 -6.02 12.41 9.65
N GLY A 326 -6.18 11.17 9.15
CA GLY A 326 -5.43 10.64 8.01
C GLY A 326 -6.32 9.93 6.99
N TYR A 327 -5.68 9.25 6.05
CA TYR A 327 -6.37 8.39 5.07
C TYR A 327 -6.61 7.00 5.66
N THR A 328 -7.88 6.63 5.83
CA THR A 328 -8.22 5.30 6.35
C THR A 328 -7.83 4.20 5.38
N VAL A 329 -7.11 3.20 5.88
CA VAL A 329 -6.74 1.97 5.19
C VAL A 329 -7.11 0.79 6.08
N ARG A 330 -7.58 -0.29 5.45
CA ARG A 330 -7.91 -1.57 6.06
C ARG A 330 -7.12 -2.66 5.35
#